data_AF-A0A7X2MH25-F1
#
_entry.id   AF-A0A7X2MH25-F1
#
_cell.length_a   1.000
_cell.length_b   1.000
_cell.length_c   1.000
_cell.angle_alpha   90.00
_cell.angle_beta   90.00
_cell.angle_gamma   90.00
#
_symmetry.space_group_name_H-M   'P 1'
#
loop_
_entity.id
_entity.type
_entity.pdbx_description
1 polymer ?
#
loop_
_entity_poly.entity_id
_entity_poly.type
_entity_poly.pdbx_seq_one_letter_code
_entity_poly.pdbx_strand_id
1 'polypeptide(L)'
;KIFLLFFIEVGIISYVWINVKKFNYATTETLIFSATFAFLVLLLLSINSTNDRSIIKFLLLFLVAVSEMSANMIFSLNNISYLSKREFADPTTALTADSSWLHRHDSSFYRTAQIYSRTKNDGITHNLNAGAYFSSALEKDIPDFYGMIGQPDGDNYVTYSNGSLITDGLLDMKYAIAPKNNNEVTEGSSHGYPLIQTSERSDLSSYQLLKNNPRTSIYQNPYATSIGYSAGSTISKMQRLFDNPVIYQSNWLNAASSSMPGTTYFTAMNFNKVIFTNTAEKTTLTNSDF
;
A
#
# COMPACT_ATOMS: atom_id res chain seq x y z
N LYS A 1 29.68 1.75 43.33
CA LYS A 1 28.43 1.53 42.55
C LYS A 1 28.48 2.23 41.19
N ILE A 2 28.69 3.55 41.13
CA ILE A 2 28.77 4.30 39.85
C ILE A 2 29.97 3.86 38.98
N PHE A 3 31.15 3.66 39.57
CA PHE A 3 32.31 3.13 38.82
C PHE A 3 32.06 1.76 38.18
N LEU A 4 31.29 0.88 38.84
CA LEU A 4 30.93 -0.41 38.25
C LEU A 4 30.02 -0.23 37.02
N LEU A 5 29.01 0.64 37.12
CA LEU A 5 28.13 0.97 36.01
C LEU A 5 28.90 1.59 34.83
N PHE A 6 29.85 2.49 35.13
CA PHE A 6 30.73 3.06 34.13
C PHE A 6 31.53 2.00 33.36
N PHE A 7 32.19 1.07 34.05
CA PHE A 7 32.96 0.01 33.38
C PHE A 7 32.06 -0.95 32.56
N ILE A 8 30.84 -1.21 33.03
CA ILE A 8 29.87 -2.01 32.27
C ILE A 8 29.47 -1.28 30.98
N GLU A 9 29.12 0.01 31.06
CA GLU A 9 28.75 0.81 29.90
C GLU A 9 29.89 0.92 28.88
N VAL A 10 31.11 1.22 29.34
CA VAL A 10 32.30 1.26 28.49
C VAL A 10 32.53 -0.10 27.83
N GLY A 11 32.37 -1.20 28.56
CA GLY A 11 32.49 -2.56 28.02
C GLY A 11 31.48 -2.86 26.91
N ILE A 12 30.20 -2.51 27.13
CA ILE A 12 29.13 -2.69 26.14
C ILE A 12 29.41 -1.84 24.89
N ILE A 13 29.68 -0.55 25.06
CA ILE A 13 29.90 0.38 23.94
C ILE A 13 31.14 -0.03 23.13
N SER A 14 32.23 -0.41 23.80
CA SER A 14 33.46 -0.87 23.14
C SER A 14 33.24 -2.17 22.37
N TYR A 15 32.50 -3.11 22.94
CA TYR A 15 32.16 -4.37 22.26
C TYR A 15 31.36 -4.11 20.98
N VAL A 16 30.32 -3.26 21.05
CA VAL A 16 29.50 -2.91 19.89
C VAL A 16 30.32 -2.14 18.86
N TRP A 17 31.19 -1.22 19.29
CA TRP A 17 32.08 -0.47 18.40
C TRP A 17 33.01 -1.38 17.60
N ILE A 18 33.66 -2.35 18.25
CA ILE A 18 34.56 -3.31 17.60
C ILE A 18 33.78 -4.20 16.60
N ASN A 19 32.52 -4.50 16.91
CA ASN A 19 31.68 -5.38 16.11
C ASN A 19 30.65 -4.61 15.27
N VAL A 20 30.83 -3.31 15.02
CA VAL A 20 29.79 -2.45 14.43
C VAL A 20 29.24 -2.99 13.10
N LYS A 21 30.09 -3.62 12.28
CA LYS A 21 29.70 -4.25 11.01
C LYS A 21 28.71 -5.41 11.14
N LYS A 22 28.54 -6.00 12.33
CA LYS A 22 27.56 -7.06 12.61
C LYS A 22 26.18 -6.51 13.00
N PHE A 23 26.08 -5.21 13.25
CA PHE A 23 24.88 -4.56 13.72
C PHE A 23 24.36 -3.59 12.67
N ASN A 24 23.33 -4.00 11.93
CA ASN A 24 22.72 -3.18 10.88
C ASN A 24 22.09 -1.88 11.41
N TYR A 25 21.84 -1.80 12.73
CA TYR A 25 21.25 -0.64 13.38
C TYR A 25 22.26 0.33 14.01
N ALA A 26 23.53 -0.08 14.16
CA ALA A 26 24.54 0.70 14.90
C ALA A 26 25.49 1.43 13.94
N THR A 27 25.58 2.74 14.08
CA THR A 27 26.57 3.58 13.42
C THR A 27 27.51 4.22 14.44
N THR A 28 28.67 4.70 14.00
CA THR A 28 29.60 5.48 14.83
C THR A 28 28.89 6.65 15.53
N GLU A 29 27.97 7.33 14.83
CA GLU A 29 27.19 8.42 15.37
C GLU A 29 26.27 7.96 16.51
N THR A 30 25.51 6.87 16.31
CA THR A 30 24.65 6.34 17.38
C THR A 30 25.43 5.87 18.59
N LEU A 31 26.65 5.36 18.42
CA LEU A 31 27.49 4.91 19.53
C LEU A 31 28.07 6.08 20.33
N ILE A 32 28.55 7.12 19.65
CA ILE A 32 28.99 8.37 20.31
C ILE A 32 27.84 9.00 21.08
N PHE A 33 26.65 9.00 20.48
CA PHE A 33 25.44 9.53 21.09
C PHE A 33 25.08 8.75 22.35
N SER A 34 24.98 7.42 22.28
CA SER A 34 24.71 6.57 23.44
C SER A 34 25.77 6.72 24.53
N ALA A 35 27.06 6.82 24.17
CA ALA A 35 28.13 7.07 25.13
C ALA A 35 27.98 8.42 25.85
N THR A 36 27.58 9.45 25.11
CA THR A 36 27.39 10.80 25.66
C THR A 36 26.23 10.82 26.66
N PHE A 37 25.09 10.22 26.32
CA PHE A 37 23.93 10.17 27.22
C PHE A 37 24.18 9.30 28.44
N ALA A 38 24.82 8.14 28.25
CA ALA A 38 25.22 7.26 29.34
C ALA A 38 26.16 7.99 30.33
N PHE A 39 27.17 8.69 29.80
CA PHE A 39 28.06 9.53 30.60
C PHE A 39 27.30 10.65 31.35
N LEU A 40 26.40 11.37 30.68
CA LEU A 40 25.60 12.44 31.30
C LEU A 40 24.73 11.91 32.44
N VAL A 41 24.10 10.74 32.26
CA VAL A 41 23.31 10.08 33.30
C VAL A 41 24.20 9.71 34.49
N LEU A 42 25.35 9.06 34.25
CA LEU A 42 26.27 8.70 35.33
C LEU A 42 26.84 9.94 36.05
N LEU A 43 27.15 11.01 35.33
CA LEU A 43 27.58 12.29 35.88
C LEU A 43 26.52 12.87 36.81
N LEU A 44 25.27 12.98 36.34
CA LEU A 44 24.15 13.48 37.15
C LEU A 44 23.89 12.59 38.37
N LEU A 45 23.97 11.27 38.22
CA LEU A 45 23.81 10.33 39.32
C LEU A 45 24.93 10.45 40.37
N SER A 46 26.15 10.80 39.95
CA SER A 46 27.31 10.99 40.83
C SER A 46 27.25 12.22 41.71
N ILE A 47 26.44 13.22 41.34
CA ILE A 47 26.24 14.42 42.15
C ILE A 47 25.44 14.04 43.41
N ASN A 48 26.05 14.22 44.58
CA ASN A 48 25.38 14.06 45.87
C ASN A 48 24.25 15.08 46.02
N SER A 49 23.06 14.61 46.35
CA SER A 49 21.89 15.47 46.47
C SER A 49 21.64 15.85 47.93
N THR A 50 21.57 17.15 48.20
CA THR A 50 20.90 17.70 49.40
C THR A 50 19.41 17.88 49.09
N ASN A 51 18.53 17.96 50.11
CA ASN A 51 17.07 18.05 49.90
C ASN A 51 16.66 19.11 48.86
N ASP A 52 17.27 20.30 48.88
CA ASP A 52 16.93 21.39 47.96
C ASP A 52 17.43 21.18 46.52
N ARG A 53 18.46 20.34 46.31
CA ARG A 53 19.05 20.07 44.99
C ARG A 53 18.46 18.82 44.32
N SER A 54 17.67 18.03 45.05
CA SER A 54 17.05 16.80 44.56
C SER A 54 16.05 17.06 43.43
N ILE A 55 15.28 18.14 43.51
CA ILE A 55 14.31 18.51 42.46
C ILE A 55 15.03 18.91 41.17
N ILE A 56 16.11 19.70 41.28
CA ILE A 56 16.91 20.12 40.12
C ILE A 56 17.57 18.90 39.47
N LYS A 57 18.16 18.00 40.27
CA LYS A 57 18.72 16.73 39.76
C LYS A 57 17.68 15.89 39.03
N PHE A 58 16.47 15.78 39.59
CA PHE A 58 15.36 15.07 38.94
C PHE A 58 14.98 15.71 37.60
N LEU A 59 14.81 17.03 37.54
CA LEU A 59 14.48 17.75 36.31
C LEU A 59 15.56 17.59 35.22
N LEU A 60 16.84 17.61 35.61
CA LEU A 60 17.95 17.37 34.69
C LEU A 60 17.97 15.94 34.17
N LEU A 61 17.75 14.95 35.04
CA LEU A 61 17.65 13.55 34.61
C LEU A 61 16.44 13.33 33.69
N PHE A 62 15.31 13.96 33.98
CA PHE A 62 14.13 13.92 33.12
C PHE A 62 14.42 14.53 31.75
N LEU A 63 15.06 15.70 31.71
CA LEU A 63 15.44 16.35 30.45
C LEU A 63 16.39 15.48 29.62
N VAL A 64 17.40 14.88 30.26
CA VAL A 64 18.33 13.96 29.61
C VAL A 64 17.60 12.74 29.06
N ALA A 65 16.70 12.13 29.84
CA ALA A 65 15.91 10.98 29.40
C ALA A 65 15.00 11.30 28.20
N VAL A 66 14.26 12.41 28.25
CA VAL A 66 13.40 12.84 27.14
C VAL A 66 14.23 13.13 25.88
N SER A 67 15.39 13.76 26.04
CA SER A 67 16.29 14.06 24.92
C SER A 67 16.89 12.78 24.31
N GLU A 68 17.30 11.83 25.14
CA GLU A 68 17.81 10.52 24.73
C GLU A 68 16.74 9.76 23.94
N MET A 69 15.54 9.63 24.50
CA MET A 69 14.42 8.94 23.86
C MET A 69 14.03 9.59 22.53
N SER A 70 14.00 10.93 22.48
CA SER A 70 13.67 11.68 21.25
C SER A 70 14.72 11.46 20.17
N ALA A 71 15.99 11.48 20.52
CA ALA A 71 17.05 11.23 19.57
C ALA A 71 17.11 9.76 19.14
N ASN A 72 16.91 8.82 20.06
CA ASN A 72 16.80 7.40 19.75
C ASN A 72 15.64 7.14 18.78
N MET A 73 14.49 7.81 18.98
CA MET A 73 13.38 7.79 18.02
C MET A 73 13.81 8.30 16.64
N ILE A 74 14.51 9.44 16.56
CA ILE A 74 14.99 10.00 15.29
C ILE A 74 15.97 9.04 14.58
N PHE A 75 16.99 8.55 15.29
CA PHE A 75 17.99 7.63 14.72
C PHE A 75 17.35 6.30 14.31
N SER A 76 16.46 5.75 15.12
CA SER A 76 15.74 4.52 14.80
C SER A 76 14.86 4.68 13.57
N LEU A 77 14.07 5.77 13.49
CA LEU A 77 13.23 6.07 12.32
C LEU A 77 14.05 6.30 11.05
N ASN A 78 15.19 7.01 11.16
CA ASN A 78 16.09 7.22 10.02
C ASN A 78 16.76 5.92 9.55
N ASN A 79 16.87 4.92 10.41
CA ASN A 79 17.46 3.63 10.10
C ASN A 79 16.43 2.56 9.70
N ILE A 80 15.15 2.94 9.51
CA ILE A 80 14.17 2.10 8.84
C ILE A 80 14.55 2.04 7.35
N SER A 81 15.36 1.05 7.00
CA SER A 81 15.97 0.87 5.68
C SER A 81 14.99 0.62 4.54
N TYR A 82 13.71 0.35 4.81
CA TYR A 82 12.81 -0.24 3.82
C TYR A 82 12.00 0.79 3.03
N LEU A 83 11.91 2.03 3.52
CA LEU A 83 11.11 3.08 2.87
C LEU A 83 11.62 4.46 3.28
N SER A 84 11.99 5.29 2.30
CA SER A 84 12.41 6.67 2.63
C SER A 84 11.20 7.51 3.06
N LYS A 85 11.43 8.59 3.84
CA LYS A 85 10.37 9.55 4.21
C LYS A 85 9.60 10.06 2.98
N ARG A 86 10.32 10.32 1.88
CA ARG A 86 9.73 10.83 0.64
C ARG A 86 8.94 9.74 -0.07
N GLU A 87 9.45 8.52 -0.15
CA GLU A 87 8.75 7.37 -0.74
C GLU A 87 7.42 7.08 -0.05
N PHE A 88 7.30 7.38 1.25
CA PHE A 88 6.02 7.37 1.96
C PHE A 88 5.17 8.62 1.71
N ALA A 89 5.75 9.82 1.88
CA ALA A 89 5.00 11.09 1.91
C ALA A 89 4.47 11.51 0.54
N ASP A 90 5.23 11.26 -0.52
CA ASP A 90 4.93 11.70 -1.88
C ASP A 90 3.65 11.02 -2.43
N PRO A 91 3.52 9.68 -2.40
CA PRO A 91 2.26 9.00 -2.70
C PRO A 91 1.11 9.40 -1.77
N THR A 92 1.35 9.48 -0.45
CA THR A 92 0.33 9.87 0.55
C THR A 92 -0.31 11.21 0.18
N THR A 93 0.50 12.18 -0.23
CA THR A 93 0.06 13.52 -0.62
C THR A 93 -0.80 13.46 -1.88
N ALA A 94 -0.39 12.69 -2.90
CA ALA A 94 -1.18 12.53 -4.12
C ALA A 94 -2.54 11.88 -3.86
N LEU A 95 -2.58 10.79 -3.09
CA LEU A 95 -3.85 10.11 -2.79
C LEU A 95 -4.81 10.99 -1.98
N THR A 96 -4.28 11.79 -1.05
CA THR A 96 -5.06 12.77 -0.30
C THR A 96 -5.62 13.87 -1.21
N ALA A 97 -4.82 14.34 -2.17
CA ALA A 97 -5.25 15.35 -3.14
C ALA A 97 -6.34 14.79 -4.08
N ASP A 98 -6.18 13.56 -4.57
CA ASP A 98 -7.16 12.88 -5.42
C ASP A 98 -8.50 12.69 -4.70
N SER A 99 -8.45 12.15 -3.48
CA SER A 99 -9.64 11.98 -2.62
C SER A 99 -10.35 13.31 -2.37
N SER A 100 -9.59 14.33 -1.95
CA SER A 100 -10.14 15.66 -1.68
C SER A 100 -10.76 16.29 -2.92
N TRP A 101 -10.18 16.05 -4.10
CA TRP A 101 -10.73 16.54 -5.36
C TRP A 101 -12.03 15.82 -5.70
N LEU A 102 -12.07 14.48 -5.62
CA LEU A 102 -13.26 13.68 -5.88
C LEU A 102 -14.44 14.08 -4.98
N HIS A 103 -14.23 14.15 -3.65
CA HIS A 103 -15.28 14.55 -2.70
C HIS A 103 -15.88 15.94 -2.93
N ARG A 104 -15.11 16.86 -3.54
CA ARG A 104 -15.62 18.20 -3.90
C ARG A 104 -16.42 18.21 -5.20
N HIS A 105 -16.17 17.27 -6.10
CA HIS A 105 -16.81 17.21 -7.43
C HIS A 105 -17.99 16.23 -7.46
N ASP A 106 -17.98 15.24 -6.57
CA ASP A 106 -19.03 14.25 -6.45
C ASP A 106 -19.28 13.95 -4.98
N SER A 107 -20.53 14.12 -4.57
CA SER A 107 -21.01 13.82 -3.21
C SER A 107 -21.89 12.57 -3.18
N SER A 108 -22.14 11.94 -4.33
CA SER A 108 -22.88 10.69 -4.38
C SER A 108 -22.04 9.56 -3.81
N PHE A 109 -22.69 8.44 -3.49
CA PHE A 109 -21.95 7.21 -3.34
C PHE A 109 -21.32 6.84 -4.70
N TYR A 110 -20.06 6.42 -4.66
CA TYR A 110 -19.31 5.88 -5.79
C TYR A 110 -18.16 5.04 -5.26
N ARG A 111 -17.62 4.13 -6.09
CA ARG A 111 -16.32 3.50 -5.85
C ARG A 111 -15.23 4.04 -6.76
N THR A 112 -13.99 3.80 -6.34
CA THR A 112 -12.79 4.21 -7.07
C THR A 112 -11.89 3.02 -7.33
N ALA A 113 -11.65 2.72 -8.61
CA ALA A 113 -10.65 1.76 -9.04
C ALA A 113 -9.24 2.36 -8.88
N GLN A 114 -8.35 1.60 -8.23
CA GLN A 114 -6.96 1.99 -8.06
C GLN A 114 -6.11 1.17 -9.04
N ILE A 115 -5.53 1.83 -10.04
CA ILE A 115 -4.68 1.19 -11.06
C ILE A 115 -3.20 1.25 -10.63
N TYR A 116 -2.98 1.33 -9.32
CA TYR A 116 -1.69 1.34 -8.66
C TYR A 116 -1.74 0.50 -7.38
N SER A 117 -0.57 0.12 -6.86
CA SER A 117 -0.44 -0.54 -5.57
C SER A 117 0.58 0.17 -4.70
N ARG A 118 0.18 0.46 -3.46
CA ARG A 118 1.08 0.83 -2.36
C ARG A 118 0.70 0.10 -1.09
N THR A 119 -0.53 0.26 -0.61
CA THR A 119 -1.11 -0.58 0.46
C THR A 119 -2.53 -1.01 0.13
N LYS A 120 -2.99 -2.11 0.71
CA LYS A 120 -4.39 -2.56 0.56
C LYS A 120 -5.39 -1.68 1.32
N ASN A 121 -4.92 -0.83 2.23
CA ASN A 121 -5.75 0.04 3.08
C ASN A 121 -5.65 1.52 2.70
N ASP A 122 -5.11 1.84 1.53
CA ASP A 122 -5.05 3.21 1.02
C ASP A 122 -6.43 3.82 0.85
N GLY A 123 -7.44 3.00 0.49
CA GLY A 123 -8.84 3.42 0.45
C GLY A 123 -9.30 4.05 1.76
N ILE A 124 -9.22 3.29 2.85
CA ILE A 124 -9.64 3.77 4.18
C ILE A 124 -8.75 4.93 4.65
N THR A 125 -7.43 4.81 4.48
CA THR A 125 -6.46 5.82 4.94
C THR A 125 -6.70 7.19 4.29
N HIS A 126 -7.14 7.20 3.03
CA HIS A 126 -7.35 8.41 2.27
C HIS A 126 -8.83 8.74 2.02
N ASN A 127 -9.76 8.11 2.75
CA ASN A 127 -11.21 8.33 2.58
C ASN A 127 -11.68 8.12 1.12
N LEU A 128 -11.19 7.09 0.46
CA LEU A 128 -11.62 6.63 -0.86
C LEU A 128 -12.39 5.32 -0.70
N ASN A 129 -13.55 5.23 -1.35
CA ASN A 129 -14.31 3.99 -1.49
C ASN A 129 -13.62 3.06 -2.50
N ALA A 130 -12.43 2.57 -2.15
CA ALA A 130 -11.61 1.77 -3.03
C ALA A 130 -12.08 0.31 -3.11
N GLY A 131 -11.62 -0.39 -4.14
CA GLY A 131 -11.83 -1.84 -4.28
C GLY A 131 -10.79 -2.70 -3.58
N ALA A 132 -9.90 -2.15 -2.77
CA ALA A 132 -8.90 -2.88 -2.01
C ALA A 132 -9.13 -2.74 -0.50
N TYR A 133 -8.91 -3.82 0.25
CA TYR A 133 -9.06 -3.84 1.70
C TYR A 133 -8.23 -4.97 2.32
N PHE A 134 -7.62 -4.71 3.48
CA PHE A 134 -6.96 -5.72 4.31
C PHE A 134 -7.51 -5.65 5.74
N SER A 135 -7.90 -6.81 6.28
CA SER A 135 -8.30 -6.99 7.67
C SER A 135 -8.16 -8.45 8.08
N SER A 136 -7.72 -8.69 9.31
CA SER A 136 -7.70 -10.04 9.91
C SER A 136 -9.09 -10.60 10.19
N ALA A 137 -10.13 -9.77 10.07
CA ALA A 137 -11.52 -10.14 10.25
C ALA A 137 -12.30 -10.09 8.92
N LEU A 138 -11.60 -10.23 7.78
CA LEU A 138 -12.25 -10.25 6.47
C LEU A 138 -13.10 -11.51 6.31
N GLU A 139 -14.38 -11.33 6.01
CA GLU A 139 -15.29 -12.44 5.75
C GLU A 139 -14.92 -13.16 4.46
N LYS A 140 -14.88 -14.51 4.49
CA LYS A 140 -14.40 -15.35 3.38
C LYS A 140 -15.18 -15.20 2.07
N ASP A 141 -16.47 -14.86 2.12
CA ASP A 141 -17.25 -14.66 0.90
C ASP A 141 -16.75 -13.45 0.07
N ILE A 142 -16.05 -12.49 0.68
CA ILE A 142 -15.46 -11.33 -0.02
C ILE A 142 -14.26 -11.73 -0.90
N PRO A 143 -13.18 -12.36 -0.38
CA PRO A 143 -12.10 -12.84 -1.21
C PRO A 143 -12.55 -13.92 -2.20
N ASP A 144 -13.47 -14.81 -1.83
CA ASP A 144 -14.03 -15.80 -2.77
C ASP A 144 -14.69 -15.11 -3.97
N PHE A 145 -15.46 -14.04 -3.74
CA PHE A 145 -16.04 -13.25 -4.82
C PHE A 145 -14.97 -12.57 -5.68
N TYR A 146 -13.95 -11.96 -5.07
CA TYR A 146 -12.84 -11.32 -5.81
C TYR A 146 -12.07 -12.32 -6.68
N GLY A 147 -11.79 -13.52 -6.17
CA GLY A 147 -11.16 -14.60 -6.92
C GLY A 147 -12.02 -15.04 -8.11
N MET A 148 -13.33 -15.19 -7.93
CA MET A 148 -14.26 -15.53 -9.04
C MET A 148 -14.30 -14.45 -10.14
N ILE A 149 -14.08 -13.18 -9.82
CA ILE A 149 -13.99 -12.10 -10.82
C ILE A 149 -12.55 -11.82 -11.30
N GLY A 150 -11.57 -12.64 -10.90
CA GLY A 150 -10.19 -12.57 -11.39
C GLY A 150 -9.37 -11.44 -10.79
N GLN A 151 -9.73 -10.99 -9.59
CA GLN A 151 -8.99 -9.99 -8.82
C GLN A 151 -8.11 -10.66 -7.76
N PRO A 152 -6.93 -10.12 -7.42
CA PRO A 152 -6.11 -10.68 -6.36
C PRO A 152 -6.81 -10.72 -5.00
N ASP A 153 -6.86 -11.90 -4.41
CA ASP A 153 -7.49 -12.18 -3.12
C ASP A 153 -6.58 -13.02 -2.20
N GLY A 154 -6.97 -13.12 -0.94
CA GLY A 154 -6.38 -14.01 0.05
C GLY A 154 -7.11 -13.93 1.39
N ASP A 155 -6.69 -14.74 2.37
CA ASP A 155 -7.41 -14.94 3.63
C ASP A 155 -7.80 -13.65 4.38
N ASN A 156 -7.00 -12.59 4.22
CA ASN A 156 -7.17 -11.33 4.95
C ASN A 156 -7.21 -10.10 4.04
N TYR A 157 -7.28 -10.29 2.71
CA TYR A 157 -7.24 -9.15 1.79
C TYR A 157 -7.92 -9.39 0.45
N VAL A 158 -8.30 -8.28 -0.17
CA VAL A 158 -8.73 -8.20 -1.57
C VAL A 158 -8.13 -6.98 -2.24
N THR A 159 -7.95 -7.06 -3.56
CA THR A 159 -7.42 -5.96 -4.37
C THR A 159 -8.15 -5.85 -5.69
N TYR A 160 -8.82 -4.73 -5.93
CA TYR A 160 -9.33 -4.44 -7.27
C TYR A 160 -8.26 -3.76 -8.12
N SER A 161 -7.44 -4.54 -8.82
CA SER A 161 -6.26 -4.04 -9.54
C SER A 161 -6.33 -4.18 -11.05
N ASN A 162 -7.22 -5.03 -11.59
CA ASN A 162 -7.34 -5.27 -13.02
C ASN A 162 -8.80 -5.51 -13.43
N GLY A 163 -9.66 -4.52 -13.23
CA GLY A 163 -11.08 -4.61 -13.57
C GLY A 163 -11.35 -4.76 -15.07
N SER A 164 -12.45 -5.43 -15.43
CA SER A 164 -13.04 -5.38 -16.76
C SER A 164 -14.19 -4.36 -16.81
N LEU A 165 -14.72 -4.06 -18.00
CA LEU A 165 -15.95 -3.24 -18.11
C LEU A 165 -17.13 -3.85 -17.34
N ILE A 166 -17.19 -5.20 -17.25
CA ILE A 166 -18.24 -5.91 -16.51
C ILE A 166 -18.07 -5.69 -15.01
N THR A 167 -16.87 -5.92 -14.47
CA THR A 167 -16.64 -5.78 -13.02
C THR A 167 -16.64 -4.33 -12.58
N ASP A 168 -16.20 -3.41 -13.44
CA ASP A 168 -16.27 -1.97 -13.18
C ASP A 168 -17.73 -1.51 -13.05
N GLY A 169 -18.61 -1.97 -13.94
CA GLY A 169 -20.05 -1.73 -13.83
C GLY A 169 -20.63 -2.36 -12.57
N LEU A 170 -20.40 -3.67 -12.38
CA LEU A 170 -20.90 -4.46 -11.25
C LEU A 170 -20.57 -3.85 -9.88
N LEU A 171 -19.33 -3.38 -9.71
CA LEU A 171 -18.85 -2.81 -8.44
C LEU A 171 -19.00 -1.29 -8.36
N ASP A 172 -19.64 -0.66 -9.34
CA ASP A 172 -19.85 0.77 -9.40
C ASP A 172 -18.53 1.58 -9.31
N MET A 173 -17.51 1.11 -10.06
CA MET A 173 -16.22 1.78 -10.19
C MET A 173 -16.35 3.00 -11.11
N LYS A 174 -16.99 4.05 -10.59
CA LYS A 174 -17.28 5.30 -11.32
C LYS A 174 -16.03 6.10 -11.67
N TYR A 175 -15.02 6.04 -10.81
CA TYR A 175 -13.74 6.72 -11.03
C TYR A 175 -12.59 5.71 -11.08
N ALA A 176 -11.64 5.94 -11.97
CA ALA A 176 -10.39 5.21 -12.00
C ALA A 176 -9.24 6.18 -11.78
N ILE A 177 -8.35 5.86 -10.83
CA ILE A 177 -7.12 6.62 -10.59
C ILE A 177 -5.96 5.78 -11.12
N ALA A 178 -5.32 6.29 -12.17
CA ALA A 178 -4.13 5.67 -12.76
C ALA A 178 -2.87 6.43 -12.34
N PRO A 179 -1.77 5.73 -12.02
CA PRO A 179 -0.50 6.39 -11.78
C PRO A 179 0.07 6.94 -13.08
N LYS A 180 0.92 7.95 -12.96
CA LYS A 180 1.75 8.44 -14.05
C LYS A 180 2.84 7.41 -14.37
N ASN A 181 3.27 7.36 -15.64
CA ASN A 181 4.36 6.46 -16.02
C ASN A 181 5.63 6.80 -15.22
N ASN A 182 6.42 5.79 -14.81
CA ASN A 182 7.66 6.00 -14.07
C ASN A 182 8.64 6.93 -14.82
N ASN A 183 8.60 6.95 -16.15
CA ASN A 183 9.41 7.88 -16.95
C ASN A 183 8.96 9.34 -16.83
N GLU A 184 7.69 9.58 -16.50
CA GLU A 184 7.11 10.91 -16.21
C GLU A 184 7.40 11.33 -14.75
N VAL A 185 7.75 10.39 -13.88
CA VAL A 185 7.97 10.57 -12.43
C VAL A 185 9.31 9.93 -12.05
N THR A 186 10.42 10.47 -12.58
CA THR A 186 11.77 9.96 -12.30
C THR A 186 12.29 10.45 -10.95
N GLU A 187 13.04 9.61 -10.22
CA GLU A 187 13.78 10.04 -9.03
C GLU A 187 14.71 11.21 -9.38
N GLY A 188 14.57 12.34 -8.68
CA GLY A 188 15.31 13.58 -8.97
C GLY A 188 14.60 14.57 -9.91
N SER A 189 13.50 14.15 -10.56
CA SER A 189 12.58 15.12 -11.18
C SER A 189 11.86 15.92 -10.09
N SER A 190 11.37 17.13 -10.41
CA SER A 190 10.52 17.95 -9.52
C SER A 190 9.26 17.23 -9.03
N HIS A 191 9.00 16.02 -9.54
CA HIS A 191 7.80 15.25 -9.34
C HIS A 191 7.95 14.11 -8.33
N GLY A 192 9.08 13.85 -7.63
CA GLY A 192 9.21 12.90 -6.48
C GLY A 192 8.93 11.40 -6.73
N TYR A 193 8.59 10.58 -5.71
CA TYR A 193 8.47 9.10 -5.83
C TYR A 193 7.18 8.58 -6.53
N PRO A 194 7.26 7.69 -7.55
CA PRO A 194 6.11 7.23 -8.31
C PRO A 194 5.19 6.27 -7.54
N LEU A 195 3.96 6.13 -8.03
CA LEU A 195 3.05 5.04 -7.66
C LEU A 195 3.25 3.87 -8.63
N ILE A 196 3.35 2.64 -8.12
CA ILE A 196 3.59 1.45 -8.95
C ILE A 196 2.28 1.04 -9.64
N GLN A 197 2.27 1.04 -10.96
CA GLN A 197 1.14 0.60 -11.78
C GLN A 197 0.86 -0.90 -11.63
N THR A 198 -0.40 -1.28 -11.50
CA THR A 198 -0.82 -2.68 -11.30
C THR A 198 -1.51 -3.31 -12.51
N SER A 199 -1.99 -2.50 -13.45
CA SER A 199 -2.62 -2.96 -14.68
C SER A 199 -2.47 -1.91 -15.77
N GLU A 200 -2.45 -2.36 -17.02
CA GLU A 200 -2.37 -1.50 -18.20
C GLU A 200 -3.73 -0.94 -18.65
N ARG A 201 -4.86 -1.45 -18.12
CA ARG A 201 -6.26 -1.01 -18.39
C ARG A 201 -6.42 -0.13 -19.65
N SER A 202 -6.26 -0.75 -20.82
CA SER A 202 -6.21 -0.03 -22.11
C SER A 202 -7.52 0.72 -22.43
N ASP A 203 -8.62 0.27 -21.86
CA ASP A 203 -9.95 0.87 -21.96
C ASP A 203 -10.03 2.27 -21.33
N LEU A 204 -9.12 2.64 -20.40
CA LEU A 204 -9.04 4.00 -19.85
C LEU A 204 -8.80 5.08 -20.92
N SER A 205 -8.22 4.70 -22.07
CA SER A 205 -8.06 5.61 -23.22
C SER A 205 -9.40 6.12 -23.76
N SER A 206 -10.49 5.39 -23.53
CA SER A 206 -11.85 5.76 -23.93
C SER A 206 -12.61 6.50 -22.81
N TYR A 207 -12.04 6.61 -21.61
CA TYR A 207 -12.69 7.26 -20.47
C TYR A 207 -12.39 8.75 -20.47
N GLN A 208 -13.29 9.55 -19.92
CA GLN A 208 -13.08 10.98 -19.80
C GLN A 208 -12.01 11.27 -18.74
N LEU A 209 -10.91 11.90 -19.14
CA LEU A 209 -9.92 12.45 -18.20
C LEU A 209 -10.52 13.67 -17.49
N LEU A 210 -10.70 13.60 -16.18
CA LEU A 210 -11.24 14.69 -15.37
C LEU A 210 -10.15 15.53 -14.72
N LYS A 211 -9.07 14.87 -14.27
CA LYS A 211 -7.96 15.54 -13.59
C LYS A 211 -6.64 14.89 -13.95
N ASN A 212 -5.66 15.73 -14.27
CA ASN A 212 -4.27 15.32 -14.54
C ASN A 212 -3.38 15.93 -13.46
N ASN A 213 -3.03 15.15 -12.44
CA ASN A 213 -2.17 15.55 -11.33
C ASN A 213 -0.71 15.15 -11.59
N PRO A 214 0.25 15.68 -10.81
CA PRO A 214 1.67 15.34 -10.95
C PRO A 214 2.02 13.84 -10.88
N ARG A 215 1.24 13.04 -10.13
CA ARG A 215 1.50 11.59 -9.94
C ARG A 215 0.40 10.68 -10.46
N THR A 216 -0.78 11.23 -10.71
CA THR A 216 -1.99 10.46 -10.97
C THR A 216 -2.87 11.15 -12.00
N SER A 217 -3.66 10.36 -12.70
CA SER A 217 -4.72 10.81 -13.58
C SER A 217 -6.04 10.22 -13.11
N ILE A 218 -7.08 11.05 -13.03
CA ILE A 218 -8.43 10.64 -12.62
C ILE A 218 -9.31 10.58 -13.86
N TYR A 219 -9.86 9.41 -14.13
CA TYR A 219 -10.76 9.13 -15.24
C TYR A 219 -12.16 8.83 -14.73
N GLN A 220 -13.17 9.20 -15.51
CA GLN A 220 -14.56 8.83 -15.26
C GLN A 220 -14.97 7.66 -16.15
N ASN A 221 -15.42 6.59 -15.50
CA ASN A 221 -16.03 5.45 -16.16
C ASN A 221 -17.51 5.76 -16.50
N PRO A 222 -17.89 5.80 -17.78
CA PRO A 222 -19.28 6.05 -18.18
C PRO A 222 -20.20 4.83 -17.98
N TYR A 223 -19.65 3.66 -17.66
CA TYR A 223 -20.37 2.38 -17.57
C TYR A 223 -20.71 1.95 -16.13
N ALA A 224 -20.41 2.78 -15.14
CA ALA A 224 -20.75 2.49 -13.74
C ALA A 224 -22.28 2.52 -13.53
N THR A 225 -22.83 1.47 -12.92
CA THR A 225 -24.29 1.23 -12.88
C THR A 225 -24.96 1.65 -11.56
N SER A 226 -24.23 2.29 -10.64
CA SER A 226 -24.61 2.53 -9.23
C SER A 226 -24.65 1.25 -8.37
N ILE A 227 -24.73 1.42 -7.04
CA ILE A 227 -24.76 0.29 -6.08
C ILE A 227 -26.00 -0.61 -6.22
N GLY A 228 -27.04 -0.17 -6.95
CA GLY A 228 -28.28 -0.93 -7.16
C GLY A 228 -28.71 -0.93 -8.61
N TYR A 229 -28.90 -2.11 -9.18
CA TYR A 229 -29.38 -2.30 -10.54
C TYR A 229 -30.39 -3.45 -10.61
N SER A 230 -31.30 -3.37 -11.59
CA SER A 230 -32.21 -4.47 -11.91
C SER A 230 -31.43 -5.60 -12.57
N ALA A 231 -31.76 -6.84 -12.20
CA ALA A 231 -31.16 -8.03 -12.79
C ALA A 231 -32.25 -9.07 -13.12
N GLY A 232 -32.01 -9.84 -14.17
CA GLY A 232 -32.85 -10.98 -14.54
C GLY A 232 -32.90 -12.02 -13.43
N SER A 233 -34.05 -12.69 -13.28
CA SER A 233 -34.27 -13.69 -12.22
C SER A 233 -33.26 -14.85 -12.25
N THR A 234 -32.65 -15.12 -13.40
CA THR A 234 -31.63 -16.16 -13.58
C THR A 234 -30.37 -15.91 -12.74
N ILE A 235 -30.07 -14.67 -12.36
CA ILE A 235 -28.93 -14.34 -11.50
C ILE A 235 -28.96 -15.12 -10.17
N SER A 236 -30.16 -15.36 -9.62
CA SER A 236 -30.35 -16.11 -8.37
C SER A 236 -29.97 -17.59 -8.46
N LYS A 237 -29.82 -18.13 -9.68
CA LYS A 237 -29.48 -19.52 -9.96
C LYS A 237 -28.04 -19.70 -10.42
N MET A 238 -27.26 -18.61 -10.47
CA MET A 238 -25.87 -18.68 -10.92
C MET A 238 -25.04 -19.53 -9.97
N GLN A 239 -24.25 -20.43 -10.54
CA GLN A 239 -23.30 -21.22 -9.77
C GLN A 239 -22.01 -20.43 -9.55
N ARG A 240 -21.42 -20.59 -8.35
CA ARG A 240 -20.06 -20.13 -8.08
C ARG A 240 -19.10 -20.86 -9.03
N LEU A 241 -18.18 -20.13 -9.65
CA LEU A 241 -17.16 -20.69 -10.54
C LEU A 241 -15.80 -20.08 -10.19
N PHE A 242 -14.97 -20.90 -9.57
CA PHE A 242 -13.59 -20.55 -9.24
C PHE A 242 -12.67 -20.87 -10.42
N ASP A 243 -11.49 -20.26 -10.43
CA ASP A 243 -10.40 -20.51 -11.38
C ASP A 243 -10.71 -20.22 -12.87
N ASN A 244 -11.92 -19.77 -13.20
CA ASN A 244 -12.28 -19.34 -14.56
C ASN A 244 -13.06 -18.00 -14.55
N PRO A 245 -12.37 -16.88 -14.23
CA PRO A 245 -13.03 -15.60 -14.01
C PRO A 245 -13.65 -14.99 -15.27
N VAL A 246 -13.11 -15.32 -16.45
CA VAL A 246 -13.63 -14.85 -17.74
C VAL A 246 -15.02 -15.44 -18.02
N ILE A 247 -15.17 -16.76 -17.81
CA ILE A 247 -16.45 -17.44 -17.95
C ILE A 247 -17.41 -17.00 -16.83
N TYR A 248 -16.94 -16.85 -15.59
CA TYR A 248 -17.78 -16.37 -14.50
C TYR A 248 -18.37 -14.99 -14.79
N GLN A 249 -17.56 -14.02 -15.23
CA GLN A 249 -18.03 -12.68 -15.60
C GLN A 249 -19.01 -12.71 -16.79
N SER A 250 -18.77 -13.56 -17.79
CA SER A 250 -19.67 -13.71 -18.94
C SER A 250 -21.03 -14.28 -18.52
N ASN A 251 -21.01 -15.34 -17.70
CA ASN A 251 -22.21 -15.94 -17.13
C ASN A 251 -22.96 -14.93 -16.26
N TRP A 252 -22.22 -14.14 -15.48
CA TRP A 252 -22.80 -13.09 -14.66
C TRP A 252 -23.60 -12.08 -15.48
N LEU A 253 -22.99 -11.51 -16.52
CA LEU A 253 -23.66 -10.51 -17.35
C LEU A 253 -24.82 -11.11 -18.17
N ASN A 254 -24.66 -12.32 -18.68
CA ASN A 254 -25.75 -13.05 -19.36
C ASN A 254 -26.93 -13.29 -18.42
N ALA A 255 -26.69 -13.69 -17.18
CA ALA A 255 -27.73 -13.95 -16.20
C ALA A 255 -28.42 -12.64 -15.74
N ALA A 256 -27.63 -11.58 -15.50
CA ALA A 256 -28.14 -10.26 -15.14
C ALA A 256 -28.99 -9.63 -16.25
N SER A 257 -28.61 -9.83 -17.52
CA SER A 257 -29.32 -9.27 -18.68
C SER A 257 -30.46 -10.16 -19.21
N SER A 258 -30.71 -11.33 -18.61
CA SER A 258 -31.63 -12.35 -19.13
C SER A 258 -31.28 -12.86 -20.54
N SER A 259 -30.00 -12.78 -20.92
CA SER A 259 -29.47 -13.21 -22.22
C SER A 259 -28.78 -14.59 -22.18
N MET A 260 -28.87 -15.32 -21.06
CA MET A 260 -28.23 -16.64 -20.90
C MET A 260 -28.78 -17.71 -21.88
N PRO A 261 -27.92 -18.61 -22.42
CA PRO A 261 -26.45 -18.64 -22.40
C PRO A 261 -25.85 -18.04 -23.70
N GLY A 262 -26.42 -16.95 -24.21
CA GLY A 262 -26.31 -16.60 -25.64
C GLY A 262 -25.14 -15.71 -26.05
N THR A 263 -24.54 -14.93 -25.14
CA THR A 263 -23.51 -13.94 -25.54
C THR A 263 -22.15 -14.24 -24.93
N THR A 264 -21.11 -14.28 -25.78
CA THR A 264 -19.71 -14.35 -25.36
C THR A 264 -19.12 -12.94 -25.36
N TYR A 265 -18.66 -12.47 -24.19
CA TYR A 265 -18.12 -11.10 -24.04
C TYR A 265 -16.60 -11.02 -24.10
N PHE A 266 -15.92 -12.14 -23.86
CA PHE A 266 -14.47 -12.23 -23.90
C PHE A 266 -14.05 -13.31 -24.87
N THR A 267 -13.02 -13.01 -25.66
CA THR A 267 -12.39 -13.98 -26.55
C THR A 267 -10.97 -14.21 -26.06
N ALA A 268 -10.61 -15.47 -25.90
CA ALA A 268 -9.24 -15.87 -25.62
C ALA A 268 -8.31 -15.42 -26.75
N MET A 269 -7.26 -14.70 -26.40
CA MET A 269 -6.21 -14.33 -27.35
C MET A 269 -4.95 -15.11 -27.01
N ASN A 270 -4.51 -15.97 -27.93
CA ASN A 270 -3.25 -16.67 -27.77
C ASN A 270 -2.07 -15.70 -27.93
N PHE A 271 -0.97 -15.98 -27.24
CA PHE A 271 0.27 -15.24 -27.46
C PHE A 271 0.77 -15.49 -28.88
N ASN A 272 0.97 -14.42 -29.64
CA ASN A 272 1.51 -14.52 -31.01
C ASN A 272 2.98 -14.96 -31.01
N LYS A 273 3.72 -14.63 -29.94
CA LYS A 273 5.12 -14.98 -29.75
C LYS A 273 5.46 -14.90 -28.27
N VAL A 274 6.19 -15.88 -27.76
CA VAL A 274 6.67 -15.90 -26.38
C VAL A 274 8.18 -15.95 -26.42
N ILE A 275 8.82 -14.99 -25.76
CA ILE A 275 10.28 -14.87 -25.74
C ILE A 275 10.75 -15.20 -24.33
N PHE A 276 11.52 -16.28 -24.21
CA PHE A 276 12.17 -16.66 -22.97
C PHE A 276 13.56 -16.03 -22.94
N THR A 277 13.90 -15.35 -21.85
CA THR A 277 15.24 -14.76 -21.65
C THR A 277 15.81 -15.30 -20.36
N ASN A 278 17.00 -15.92 -20.43
CA ASN A 278 17.69 -16.54 -19.29
C ASN A 278 16.84 -17.60 -18.53
N THR A 279 15.91 -18.26 -19.21
CA THR A 279 15.09 -19.34 -18.65
C THR A 279 14.81 -20.40 -19.71
N ALA A 280 14.50 -21.62 -19.28
CA ALA A 280 14.03 -22.68 -20.17
C ALA A 280 12.68 -22.32 -20.80
N GLU A 281 12.50 -22.70 -22.06
CA GLU A 281 11.23 -22.56 -22.75
C GLU A 281 10.14 -23.39 -22.06
N LYS A 282 8.93 -22.81 -21.95
CA LYS A 282 7.73 -23.51 -21.48
C LYS A 282 6.70 -23.56 -22.60
N THR A 283 6.14 -24.74 -22.84
CA THR A 283 5.12 -24.97 -23.87
C THR A 283 3.70 -24.64 -23.40
N THR A 284 3.50 -24.50 -22.09
CA THR A 284 2.21 -24.15 -21.48
C THR A 284 2.39 -22.92 -20.61
N LEU A 285 1.80 -21.80 -21.04
CA LEU A 285 1.95 -20.49 -20.40
C LEU A 285 0.73 -20.13 -19.57
N THR A 286 -0.43 -20.53 -20.04
CA THR A 286 -1.72 -20.34 -19.40
C THR A 286 -2.40 -21.71 -19.41
N ASN A 287 -2.48 -22.39 -18.27
CA ASN A 287 -3.24 -23.64 -18.10
C ASN A 287 -4.76 -23.36 -18.15
N SER A 288 -5.21 -22.51 -19.07
CA SER A 288 -6.60 -22.09 -19.19
C SER A 288 -7.27 -22.89 -20.29
N ASP A 289 -8.16 -23.79 -19.89
CA ASP A 289 -9.11 -24.45 -20.77
C ASP A 289 -10.16 -23.40 -21.20
N PHE A 290 -10.25 -23.16 -22.50
CA PHE A 290 -11.23 -22.26 -23.12
C PHE A 290 -12.39 -23.05 -23.73
#